data_AF-A0A8S2Y3H0-F1
#
_entry.id   AF-A0A8S2Y3H0-F1
#
_cell.length_a   1.000
_cell.length_b   1.000
_cell.length_c   1.000
_cell.angle_alpha   90.00
_cell.angle_beta   90.00
_cell.angle_gamma   90.00
#
_symmetry.space_group_name_H-M   'P 1'
#
loop_
_entity.id
_entity.type
_entity.pdbx_description
1 polymer ?
#
loop_
_entity_poly.entity_id
_entity_poly.type
_entity_poly.pdbx_seq_one_letter_code
_entity_poly.pdbx_strand_id
1 'polypeptide(L)' 'VKHAFTLVKSCSFESIIRCIEPNLFKVSPYPVIFNIENHCSSKQQKEMARILKTILG' A
#
# COMPACT_ATOMS: atom_id res chain seq x y z
N VAL A 1 0.47 -8.04 2.02
CA VAL A 1 0.76 -7.41 3.32
C VAL A 1 0.23 -8.31 4.43
N LYS A 2 1.05 -8.61 5.42
CA LYS A 2 0.67 -9.39 6.61
C LYS A 2 1.57 -8.95 7.76
N HIS A 3 1.10 -9.11 8.99
CA HIS A 3 1.97 -8.97 10.14
C HIS A 3 2.80 -10.25 10.30
N ALA A 4 4.11 -10.14 10.12
CA ALA A 4 5.00 -11.30 10.19
C ALA A 4 4.95 -11.95 11.58
N PHE A 5 5.22 -13.25 11.64
CA PHE A 5 5.29 -14.02 12.90
C PHE A 5 4.00 -14.03 13.75
N THR A 6 2.84 -13.78 13.14
CA THR A 6 1.53 -13.86 13.81
C THR A 6 0.49 -14.59 12.96
N LEU A 7 -0.70 -14.83 13.52
CA LEU A 7 -1.82 -15.51 12.86
C LEU A 7 -2.72 -14.57 12.04
N VAL A 8 -2.32 -13.30 11.86
CA VAL A 8 -3.10 -12.31 11.12
C VAL A 8 -3.19 -12.71 9.64
N LYS A 9 -4.42 -12.73 9.10
CA LYS A 9 -4.67 -13.02 7.68
C LYS A 9 -3.99 -11.98 6.79
N SER A 10 -3.42 -12.42 5.69
CA SER A 10 -2.79 -11.54 4.71
C SER A 10 -3.83 -10.81 3.85
N CYS A 11 -3.49 -9.59 3.45
CA CYS A 11 -4.24 -8.79 2.48
C CYS A 11 -3.36 -8.48 1.25
N SER A 12 -3.97 -8.27 0.09
CA SER A 12 -3.25 -7.83 -1.12
C SER A 12 -2.79 -6.38 -0.97
N PHE A 13 -1.55 -6.07 -1.36
CA PHE A 13 -1.04 -4.70 -1.38
C PHE A 13 -1.83 -3.83 -2.37
N GLU A 14 -2.11 -4.35 -3.57
CA GLU A 14 -2.90 -3.63 -4.58
C GLU A 14 -4.30 -3.30 -4.05
N SER A 15 -4.98 -4.26 -3.42
CA SER A 15 -6.32 -4.03 -2.87
C SER A 15 -6.33 -2.97 -1.77
N ILE A 16 -5.26 -2.90 -0.95
CA ILE A 16 -5.10 -1.84 0.06
C ILE A 16 -5.00 -0.47 -0.64
N ILE A 17 -4.12 -0.33 -1.64
CA ILE A 17 -3.93 0.94 -2.35
C ILE A 17 -5.21 1.38 -3.08
N ARG A 18 -5.92 0.46 -3.76
CA ARG A 18 -7.21 0.75 -4.42
C ARG A 18 -8.31 1.20 -3.44
N CYS A 19 -8.27 0.70 -2.21
CA CYS A 19 -9.19 1.13 -1.16
C CYS A 19 -8.85 2.54 -0.63
N ILE A 20 -7.56 2.86 -0.54
CA ILE A 20 -7.09 4.14 0.02
C ILE A 20 -7.26 5.29 -0.97
N GLU A 21 -6.98 5.10 -2.27
CA GLU A 21 -7.00 6.15 -3.29
C GLU A 21 -8.25 7.07 -3.23
N PRO A 22 -9.49 6.56 -3.26
CA PRO A 22 -10.69 7.42 -3.23
C PRO A 22 -10.92 8.09 -1.86
N ASN A 23 -10.17 7.73 -0.83
CA ASN A 23 -10.30 8.23 0.53
C ASN A 23 -9.17 9.19 0.96
N LEU A 24 -8.12 9.36 0.15
CA LEU A 24 -6.90 10.12 0.51
C LEU A 24 -7.19 11.54 1.05
N PHE A 25 -8.12 12.24 0.41
CA PHE A 25 -8.44 13.63 0.76
C PHE A 25 -9.92 13.81 1.10
N LYS A 26 -10.64 12.71 1.38
CA LYS A 26 -12.09 12.73 1.58
C LYS A 26 -12.53 13.55 2.80
N VAL A 27 -11.69 13.58 3.85
CA VAL A 27 -12.01 14.22 5.14
C VAL A 27 -11.08 15.39 5.48
N SER A 28 -9.95 15.51 4.78
CA SER A 28 -8.92 16.50 5.06
C SER A 28 -8.13 16.79 3.77
N PRO A 29 -7.79 18.06 3.49
CA PRO A 29 -6.98 18.42 2.33
C PRO A 29 -5.47 18.29 2.59
N TYR A 30 -5.04 17.96 3.81
CA TYR A 30 -3.62 17.86 4.15
C TYR A 30 -2.97 16.59 3.56
N PRO A 31 -1.66 16.60 3.32
CA PRO A 31 -0.95 15.46 2.73
C PRO A 31 -1.08 14.18 3.55
N VAL A 32 -1.22 13.05 2.85
CA VAL A 32 -1.15 11.71 3.44
C VAL A 32 0.25 11.14 3.25
N ILE A 33 0.84 10.64 4.33
CA ILE A 33 2.17 10.00 4.30
C ILE A 33 1.99 8.49 4.47
N PHE A 34 2.43 7.72 3.48
CA PHE A 34 2.48 6.27 3.56
C PHE A 34 3.80 5.82 4.19
N ASN A 35 3.74 5.22 5.38
CA ASN A 35 4.89 4.54 5.96
C ASN A 35 4.92 3.07 5.49
N ILE A 36 5.88 2.72 4.64
CA ILE A 36 6.00 1.38 4.06
C ILE A 36 7.12 0.60 4.77
N GLU A 37 6.73 -0.38 5.59
CA GLU A 37 7.66 -1.35 6.14
C GLU A 37 8.00 -2.43 5.10
N ASN A 38 9.15 -2.27 4.44
CA ASN A 38 9.51 -3.04 3.27
C ASN A 38 10.38 -4.26 3.61
N HIS A 39 9.74 -5.43 3.63
CA HIS A 39 10.40 -6.75 3.70
C HIS A 39 10.30 -7.52 2.37
N CYS A 40 10.10 -6.82 1.26
CA CYS A 40 9.87 -7.42 -0.05
C CYS A 40 11.17 -7.62 -0.83
N SER A 41 11.22 -8.67 -1.66
CA SER A 41 12.31 -8.87 -2.63
C SER A 41 12.34 -7.75 -3.68
N SER A 42 13.47 -7.54 -4.35
CA SER A 42 13.60 -6.49 -5.38
C SER A 42 12.56 -6.62 -6.51
N LYS A 43 12.17 -7.84 -6.87
CA LYS A 43 11.09 -8.09 -7.85
C LYS A 43 9.74 -7.58 -7.34
N GLN A 44 9.42 -7.87 -6.07
CA GLN A 44 8.18 -7.41 -5.45
C GLN A 44 8.19 -5.90 -5.21
N GLN A 45 9.34 -5.29 -4.91
CA GLN A 45 9.45 -3.84 -4.78
C GLN A 45 9.16 -3.13 -6.11
N LYS A 46 9.65 -3.67 -7.24
CA LYS A 46 9.29 -3.16 -8.57
C LYS A 46 7.78 -3.23 -8.81
N GLU A 47 7.15 -4.32 -8.36
CA GLU A 47 5.71 -4.48 -8.47
C GLU A 47 4.94 -3.52 -7.55
N MET A 48 5.41 -3.29 -6.32
CA MET A 48 4.85 -2.28 -5.42
C MET A 48 4.93 -0.88 -6.04
N ALA A 49 6.09 -0.52 -6.62
CA ALA A 49 6.27 0.76 -7.29
C ALA A 49 5.34 0.90 -8.52
N ARG A 50 5.16 -0.19 -9.30
CA ARG A 50 4.21 -0.22 -10.42
C ARG A 50 2.78 0.00 -9.94
N ILE A 51 2.36 -0.69 -8.88
CA ILE A 51 1.02 -0.57 -8.28
C ILE A 51 0.79 0.87 -7.80
N LEU A 52 1.72 1.44 -7.04
CA LEU A 52 1.61 2.80 -6.53
C LEU A 52 1.47 3.82 -7.65
N LYS A 53 2.34 3.80 -8.67
CA LYS A 53 2.23 4.69 -9.84
C LYS A 53 0.95 4.50 -10.63
N THR A 54 0.51 3.25 -10.79
CA THR A 54 -0.69 2.95 -11.60
C THR A 54 -1.97 3.43 -10.92
N ILE A 55 -2.04 3.40 -9.59
CA ILE A 55 -3.26 3.73 -8.85
C ILE A 55 -3.25 5.18 -8.35
N LEU A 56 -2.13 5.66 -7.81
CA LEU A 56 -2.04 6.97 -7.17
C LEU A 56 -1.56 8.09 -8.10
N GLY A 57 -1.01 7.75 -9.28
CA GLY A 57 -0.32 8.68 -10.17
C GLY A 57 1.19 8.70 -9.94
#